data_AF-A0A093R120-F1
#
_entry.id   AF-A0A093R120-F1
#
_cell.length_a   1.000
_cell.length_b   1.000
_cell.length_c   1.000
_cell.angle_alpha   90.00
_cell.angle_beta   90.00
_cell.angle_gamma   90.00
#
_symmetry.space_group_name_H-M   'P 1'
#
loop_
_entity.id
_entity.type
_entity.pdbx_description
1 polymer ?
#
loop_
_entity_poly.entity_id
_entity_poly.type
_entity_poly.pdbx_seq_one_letter_code
_entity_poly.pdbx_strand_id
1 'polypeptide(L)' 'TDFCGPPKTIPHASLRPNKQYYVGQVLHFKCQSGYDKRPPTSGTRRCQKVNDKIIWTSMNLRCTNDSS' A
#
# COMPACT_ATOMS: atom_id res chain seq x y z
N THR A 1 -7.05 -20.01 7.45
CA THR A 1 -6.36 -19.14 6.47
C THR A 1 -6.11 -17.81 7.12
N ASP A 2 -4.89 -17.29 7.03
CA ASP A 2 -4.48 -16.03 7.67
C ASP A 2 -4.68 -14.86 6.71
N PHE A 3 -5.30 -13.77 7.19
CA PHE A 3 -5.64 -12.59 6.39
C PHE A 3 -5.14 -11.30 7.03
N CYS A 4 -4.70 -10.36 6.20
CA CYS A 4 -4.56 -8.98 6.62
C CYS A 4 -5.92 -8.28 6.65
N GLY A 5 -6.07 -7.35 7.60
CA GLY A 5 -7.15 -6.37 7.56
C GLY A 5 -7.01 -5.41 6.37
N PRO A 6 -8.00 -4.51 6.16
CA PRO A 6 -7.92 -3.51 5.10
C PRO A 6 -6.62 -2.69 5.23
N PRO A 7 -5.87 -2.48 4.13
CA PRO A 7 -4.65 -1.70 4.17
C PRO A 7 -4.95 -0.23 4.49
N LYS A 8 -4.02 0.44 5.19
CA LYS A 8 -4.15 1.90 5.41
C LYS A 8 -4.21 2.62 4.07
N THR A 9 -5.15 3.56 3.96
CA THR A 9 -5.27 4.48 2.83
C THR A 9 -4.05 5.38 2.75
N ILE A 10 -3.74 5.82 1.54
CA ILE A 10 -2.63 6.74 1.26
C ILE A 10 -3.23 7.93 0.54
N PRO A 11 -2.97 9.16 1.00
CA PRO A 11 -3.44 10.36 0.31
C PRO A 11 -3.02 10.32 -1.14
N HIS A 12 -3.97 10.60 -2.02
CA HIS A 12 -3.76 10.66 -3.47
C HIS A 12 -3.23 9.37 -4.10
N ALA A 13 -3.43 8.22 -3.46
CA ALA A 13 -3.16 6.91 -4.05
C ALA A 13 -4.40 6.02 -4.05
N SER A 14 -4.46 5.17 -5.06
CA SER A 14 -5.51 4.20 -5.28
C SER A 14 -4.94 2.79 -5.31
N LEU A 15 -5.72 1.83 -4.84
CA LEU A 15 -5.46 0.41 -4.96
C LEU A 15 -6.75 -0.27 -5.44
N ARG A 16 -6.64 -1.39 -6.16
CA ARG A 16 -7.82 -2.17 -6.54
C ARG A 16 -8.41 -2.81 -5.27
N PRO A 17 -9.63 -2.42 -4.85
CA PRO A 17 -10.22 -2.99 -3.64
C PRO A 17 -10.40 -4.50 -3.85
N ASN A 18 -9.94 -5.29 -2.88
CA ASN A 18 -10.17 -6.72 -2.84
C ASN A 18 -10.97 -7.08 -1.59
N LYS A 19 -11.85 -8.09 -1.70
CA LYS A 19 -12.66 -8.57 -0.57
C LYS A 19 -11.82 -9.22 0.52
N GLN A 20 -10.70 -9.85 0.15
CA GLN A 20 -9.80 -10.55 1.06
C GLN A 20 -8.34 -10.29 0.70
N TYR A 21 -7.49 -10.14 1.72
CA TYR A 21 -6.05 -9.93 1.58
C TYR A 21 -5.30 -11.06 2.26
N TYR A 22 -4.76 -11.99 1.48
CA TYR A 22 -4.06 -13.16 2.01
C TYR A 22 -2.65 -12.81 2.50
N VAL A 23 -2.15 -13.53 3.50
CA VAL A 23 -0.72 -13.48 3.87
C VAL A 23 0.14 -13.87 2.66
N GLY A 24 1.19 -13.09 2.41
CA GLY A 24 2.06 -13.18 1.24
C GLY A 24 1.67 -12.24 0.09
N GLN A 25 0.42 -11.75 0.05
CA GLN A 25 -0.08 -10.88 -1.02
C GLN A 25 0.65 -9.53 -1.04
N VAL A 26 0.96 -9.06 -2.25
CA VAL A 26 1.58 -7.75 -2.50
C VAL A 26 0.54 -6.82 -3.13
N LEU A 27 0.34 -5.68 -2.48
CA LEU A 27 -0.48 -4.59 -2.99
C LEU A 27 0.40 -3.56 -3.68
N HIS A 28 -0.02 -3.16 -4.86
CA HIS A 28 0.62 -2.11 -5.66
C HIS A 28 -0.26 -0.87 -5.62
N PHE A 29 0.24 0.20 -5.01
CA PHE A 29 -0.43 1.48 -4.95
C PHE A 29 -0.05 2.33 -6.15
N LYS A 30 -1.07 2.93 -6.78
CA LYS A 30 -0.91 3.85 -7.91
C LYS A 30 -1.40 5.22 -7.49
N CYS A 31 -0.57 6.25 -7.68
CA CYS A 31 -1.01 7.62 -7.46
C CYS A 31 -2.18 7.97 -8.40
N GLN A 32 -3.08 8.80 -7.89
CA GLN A 32 -4.17 9.36 -8.69
C GLN A 32 -3.61 10.26 -9.80
N SER A 33 -4.38 10.46 -10.87
CA SER A 33 -4.02 11.37 -11.94
C SER A 33 -3.73 12.77 -11.39
N GLY A 34 -2.62 13.39 -11.81
CA GLY A 34 -2.15 14.68 -11.28
C GLY A 34 -1.28 14.57 -10.02
N TYR A 35 -0.94 13.38 -9.57
CA TYR A 35 0.01 13.17 -8.46
C TYR A 35 1.11 12.21 -8.87
N ASP A 36 2.36 12.61 -8.61
CA ASP A 36 3.53 11.81 -8.94
C ASP A 36 4.12 11.13 -7.71
N LYS A 37 4.73 9.96 -7.94
CA LYS A 37 5.48 9.23 -6.91
C LYS A 37 6.78 9.97 -6.65
N ARG A 38 6.98 10.47 -5.44
CA ARG A 38 8.27 11.08 -5.05
C ARG A 38 9.14 10.08 -4.28
N PRO A 39 10.46 10.00 -4.55
CA PRO A 39 11.39 9.19 -3.75
C PRO A 39 11.32 9.52 -2.25
N PRO A 40 11.63 8.57 -1.34
CA PRO A 40 12.16 7.23 -1.56
C PRO A 40 11.05 6.18 -1.47
N THR A 41 10.29 5.97 -2.53
CA THR A 41 8.99 5.29 -2.38
C THR A 41 8.88 4.00 -3.14
N SER A 42 9.07 2.90 -2.40
CA SER A 42 8.39 1.66 -2.73
C SER A 42 6.89 1.92 -2.66
N GLY A 43 6.20 1.79 -3.79
CA GLY A 43 4.73 1.86 -3.87
C GLY A 43 4.06 0.51 -3.61
N THR A 44 4.75 -0.39 -2.89
CA THR A 44 4.25 -1.74 -2.61
C THR A 44 4.18 -2.04 -1.13
N ARG A 45 3.13 -2.77 -0.74
CA ARG A 45 2.90 -3.23 0.63
C ARG A 45 2.63 -4.71 0.63
N ARG A 46 3.28 -5.47 1.50
CA ARG A 46 3.08 -6.91 1.61
C ARG A 46 2.33 -7.25 2.89
N CYS A 47 1.40 -8.18 2.81
CA CYS A 47 0.81 -8.81 3.98
C CYS A 47 1.79 -9.88 4.50
N GLN A 48 2.27 -9.75 5.72
CA GLN A 48 3.22 -10.72 6.32
C GLN A 48 2.80 -11.09 7.73
N LYS A 49 3.14 -12.32 8.14
CA LYS A 49 3.02 -12.79 9.52
C LYS A 49 4.37 -12.62 10.19
N VAL A 50 4.46 -11.74 11.19
CA VAL A 50 5.69 -11.45 11.95
C VAL A 50 5.39 -11.68 13.42
N ASN A 51 6.11 -12.61 14.07
CA ASN A 51 5.91 -12.99 15.48
C ASN A 51 4.44 -13.25 15.82
N ASP A 52 3.80 -14.14 15.05
CA ASP A 52 2.37 -14.49 15.13
C ASP A 52 1.37 -13.34 14.91
N LYS A 53 1.82 -12.15 14.52
CA LYS A 53 0.95 -11.02 14.15
C LYS A 53 0.92 -10.84 12.64
N ILE A 54 -0.28 -10.79 12.09
CA ILE A 54 -0.49 -10.49 10.67
C ILE A 54 -0.52 -8.97 10.49
N ILE A 55 0.49 -8.45 9.79
CA ILE A 55 0.67 -7.00 9.59
C ILE A 55 0.95 -6.68 8.12
N TRP A 56 0.57 -5.46 7.75
CA TRP A 56 1.06 -4.84 6.53
C TRP A 56 2.48 -4.32 6.74
N THR A 57 3.37 -4.55 5.77
CA THR A 57 4.71 -3.95 5.81
C THR A 57 4.64 -2.43 5.83
N SER A 58 5.66 -1.81 6.42
CA SER A 58 5.83 -0.36 6.33
C SER A 58 6.05 0.04 4.87
N MET A 59 5.45 1.17 4.48
CA MET A 59 5.58 1.73 3.15
C MET A 59 5.50 3.24 3.26
N ASN A 60 6.44 3.94 2.61
CA ASN A 60 6.55 5.40 2.68
C ASN A 60 6.06 6.10 1.41
N LEU A 61 5.15 5.50 0.63
CA LEU A 61 4.65 6.10 -0.60
C LEU A 61 4.04 7.49 -0.36
N ARG A 62 4.54 8.47 -1.10
CA ARG A 62 4.04 9.84 -1.14
C ARG A 62 3.65 10.16 -2.58
N CYS A 63 2.37 10.47 -2.74
CA CYS A 63 1.80 10.97 -3.98
C CYS A 63 1.58 12.47 -3.78
N THR A 64 2.33 13.28 -4.52
CA THR A 64 2.28 14.74 -4.40
C THR A 64 2.18 15.33 -5.80
N ASN A 65 1.35 16.34 -5.97
CA ASN A 65 1.28 17.09 -7.20
C ASN A 65 2.46 18.06 -7.22
N ASP A 66 3.43 17.88 -8.12
CA ASP A 66 4.51 18.87 -8.37
C ASP A 66 4.04 19.98 -9.32
N SER A 67 2.76 20.35 -9.25
CA SER A 67 2.26 21.56 -9.91
C SER A 67 2.89 22.77 -9.23
N SER A 68 4.09 23.10 -9.68
CA SER A 68 4.71 24.40 -9.49
C SER A 68 4.18 25.42 -10.48
#